data_AF-A0A3P7PQP3-F1
#
_entry.id   AF-A0A3P7PQP3-F1
#
_cell.length_a   1.000
_cell.length_b   1.000
_cell.length_c   1.000
_cell.angle_alpha   90.00
_cell.angle_beta   90.00
_cell.angle_gamma   90.00
#
_symmetry.space_group_name_H-M   'P 1'
#
loop_
_entity.id
_entity.type
_entity.pdbx_description
1 polymer ?
#
loop_
_entity_poly.entity_id
_entity_poly.type
_entity_poly.pdbx_seq_one_letter_code
_entity_poly.pdbx_strand_id
1 'polypeptide(L)'
;MVGAASRQNRKRPTKAKDIEDLVTQPPKSARWEPAKWRQTWENIKQMRVNRDAPQKAKFIKKTCEILHSDYADDIPDTVEKLMTLPGVGPKMAHLAMRCAWKIISGIGVDTHVHRISNRLKWVPKPTKTPEQTRLALEAWLPRH
;
A
#
# COMPACT_ATOMS: atom_id res chain seq x y z
N MET A 1 7.13 45.49 -25.88
CA MET A 1 6.13 44.76 -26.70
C MET A 1 5.75 43.49 -25.96
N VAL A 2 4.43 43.32 -25.74
CA VAL A 2 3.67 42.08 -25.42
C VAL A 2 4.03 41.35 -24.11
N GLY A 3 3.13 41.07 -23.16
CA GLY A 3 1.70 41.30 -23.03
C GLY A 3 1.23 40.69 -21.71
N ALA A 4 0.53 41.47 -20.88
CA ALA A 4 0.00 41.02 -19.59
C ALA A 4 -1.24 40.13 -19.82
N ALA A 5 -1.22 38.90 -19.28
CA ALA A 5 -2.34 37.98 -19.37
C ALA A 5 -3.51 38.47 -18.51
N SER A 6 -4.56 38.93 -19.20
CA SER A 6 -5.84 39.38 -18.66
C SER A 6 -6.49 38.32 -17.75
N ARG A 7 -6.65 38.67 -16.47
CA ARG A 7 -7.35 37.88 -15.46
C ARG A 7 -8.85 38.02 -15.73
N GLN A 8 -9.41 37.16 -16.58
CA GLN A 8 -10.84 37.20 -16.89
C GLN A 8 -11.68 36.93 -15.64
N ASN A 9 -12.46 37.93 -15.27
CA ASN A 9 -13.40 37.95 -14.15
C ASN A 9 -14.55 36.95 -14.41
N ARG A 10 -14.55 35.81 -13.72
CA ARG A 10 -15.64 34.83 -13.82
C ARG A 10 -16.85 35.33 -13.03
N LYS A 11 -17.81 35.98 -13.71
CA LYS A 11 -19.14 36.26 -13.14
C LYS A 11 -19.81 34.94 -12.74
N ARG A 12 -20.36 34.87 -11.52
CA ARG A 12 -21.14 33.71 -11.05
C ARG A 12 -22.44 33.63 -11.87
N PRO A 13 -22.84 32.46 -12.39
CA PRO A 13 -24.13 32.29 -13.04
C PRO A 13 -25.26 32.42 -11.99
N THR A 14 -26.30 33.19 -12.31
CA THR A 14 -27.34 33.63 -11.37
C THR A 14 -28.72 32.99 -11.62
N LYS A 15 -28.84 31.96 -12.47
CA LYS A 15 -30.14 31.31 -12.74
C LYS A 15 -30.09 29.79 -12.62
N ALA A 16 -31.14 29.23 -12.03
CA ALA A 16 -31.29 27.80 -11.73
C ALA A 16 -31.28 26.90 -12.98
N LYS A 17 -31.69 27.41 -14.15
CA LYS A 17 -31.64 26.67 -15.43
C LYS A 17 -30.21 26.36 -15.89
N ASP A 18 -29.22 27.15 -15.47
CA ASP A 18 -27.81 26.93 -15.81
C ASP A 18 -27.21 25.75 -15.04
N ILE A 19 -27.89 25.24 -14.00
CA ILE A 19 -27.42 24.12 -13.17
C ILE A 19 -27.75 22.77 -13.81
N GLU A 20 -28.88 22.66 -14.53
CA GLU A 20 -29.29 21.42 -15.19
C GLU A 20 -28.43 21.07 -16.42
N ASP A 21 -27.99 22.08 -17.18
CA ASP A 21 -27.07 21.89 -18.31
C ASP A 21 -25.63 21.54 -17.89
N LEU A 22 -25.30 21.69 -16.60
CA LEU A 22 -24.01 21.27 -16.03
C LEU A 22 -23.99 19.79 -15.60
N VAL A 23 -25.16 19.16 -15.45
CA VAL A 23 -25.26 17.74 -15.07
C VAL A 23 -25.16 16.82 -16.28
N THR A 24 -25.54 17.30 -17.46
CA THR A 24 -25.59 16.52 -18.72
C THR A 24 -24.32 16.57 -19.56
N GLN A 25 -23.31 17.35 -19.18
CA GLN A 25 -22.04 17.41 -19.92
C GLN A 25 -20.97 16.56 -19.21
N PRO A 26 -20.35 15.56 -19.87
CA PRO A 26 -19.20 14.86 -19.30
C PRO A 26 -18.07 15.88 -19.08
N PRO A 27 -17.35 15.80 -17.94
CA PRO A 27 -16.44 16.85 -17.52
C PRO A 27 -15.32 17.08 -18.54
N LYS A 28 -15.20 18.33 -19.01
CA LYS A 28 -14.08 18.82 -19.85
C LYS A 28 -12.81 19.00 -19.00
N SER A 29 -12.20 17.89 -18.62
CA SER A 29 -10.80 17.82 -18.24
C SER A 29 -10.36 16.40 -18.51
N ALA A 30 -9.22 16.22 -19.19
CA ALA A 30 -8.66 14.90 -19.51
C ALA A 30 -8.71 14.02 -18.27
N ARG A 31 -9.68 13.11 -18.24
CA ARG A 31 -9.94 12.19 -17.14
C ARG A 31 -8.66 11.38 -17.03
N TRP A 32 -7.80 11.72 -16.06
CA TRP A 32 -6.59 10.95 -15.85
C TRP A 32 -7.04 9.54 -15.49
N GLU A 33 -6.79 8.62 -16.40
CA GLU A 33 -7.17 7.23 -16.31
C GLU A 33 -5.88 6.43 -16.52
N PRO A 34 -5.44 5.61 -15.55
CA PRO A 34 -4.32 4.71 -15.76
C PRO A 34 -4.61 3.84 -16.98
N ALA A 35 -3.62 3.57 -17.84
CA ALA A 35 -3.81 2.94 -19.15
C ALA A 35 -4.64 1.64 -19.17
N LYS A 36 -4.86 0.98 -18.03
CA LYS A 36 -5.61 -0.29 -17.90
C LYS A 36 -6.57 -0.35 -16.71
N TRP A 37 -6.95 0.77 -16.08
CA TRP A 37 -7.74 0.73 -14.84
C TRP A 37 -9.11 0.04 -14.97
N ARG A 38 -9.78 0.17 -16.14
CA ARG A 38 -11.04 -0.54 -16.43
C ARG A 38 -10.86 -2.06 -16.43
N GLN A 39 -9.76 -2.54 -17.01
CA GLN A 39 -9.41 -3.95 -16.99
C GLN A 39 -9.11 -4.42 -15.57
N THR A 40 -8.35 -3.63 -14.79
CA THR A 40 -8.07 -3.95 -13.39
C THR A 40 -9.37 -4.01 -12.57
N TRP A 41 -10.29 -3.09 -12.80
CA TRP A 41 -11.60 -3.07 -12.16
C TRP A 41 -12.44 -4.30 -12.50
N GLU A 42 -12.47 -4.67 -13.79
CA GLU A 42 -13.17 -5.87 -14.23
C GLU A 42 -12.53 -7.13 -13.65
N ASN A 43 -11.20 -7.22 -13.62
CA ASN A 43 -10.47 -8.31 -12.97
C ASN A 43 -10.84 -8.41 -11.48
N ILE A 44 -10.94 -7.28 -10.76
CA ILE A 44 -11.34 -7.28 -9.34
C ILE A 44 -12.79 -7.75 -9.18
N LYS A 45 -13.69 -7.35 -10.06
CA LYS A 45 -15.09 -7.83 -10.05
C LYS A 45 -15.15 -9.33 -10.31
N GLN A 46 -14.47 -9.81 -11.34
CA GLN A 46 -14.40 -11.24 -11.66
C GLN A 46 -13.78 -12.03 -10.52
N MET A 47 -12.69 -11.55 -9.91
CA MET A 47 -12.10 -12.19 -8.73
C MET A 47 -13.07 -12.24 -7.53
N ARG A 48 -13.93 -11.23 -7.35
CA ARG A 48 -14.96 -11.24 -6.30
C ARG A 48 -16.08 -12.22 -6.61
N VAL A 49 -16.51 -12.31 -7.86
CA VAL A 49 -17.54 -13.24 -8.35
C VAL A 49 -17.06 -14.69 -8.25
N ASN A 50 -15.84 -14.95 -8.70
CA ASN A 50 -15.22 -16.29 -8.70
C ASN A 50 -14.71 -16.73 -7.33
N ARG A 51 -14.81 -15.86 -6.30
CA ARG A 51 -14.20 -16.05 -4.97
C ARG A 51 -12.69 -16.32 -5.06
N ASP A 52 -12.02 -15.62 -5.95
CA ASP A 52 -10.57 -15.69 -6.18
C ASP A 52 -9.75 -15.00 -5.06
N ALA A 53 -10.14 -15.18 -3.79
CA ALA A 53 -9.26 -15.01 -2.64
C ALA A 53 -8.52 -16.31 -2.23
N PRO A 54 -8.19 -17.27 -3.12
CA PRO A 54 -7.79 -18.60 -2.70
C PRO A 54 -6.43 -18.53 -2.02
N GLN A 55 -5.55 -17.60 -2.39
CA GLN A 55 -4.19 -17.63 -1.88
C GLN A 55 -4.13 -17.29 -0.39
N LYS A 56 -4.85 -16.25 0.05
CA LYS A 56 -4.91 -15.89 1.47
C LYS A 56 -5.64 -16.95 2.29
N ALA A 57 -6.76 -17.47 1.79
CA ALA A 57 -7.48 -18.55 2.47
C ALA A 57 -6.64 -19.83 2.57
N LYS A 58 -5.94 -20.22 1.50
CA LYS A 58 -4.99 -21.34 1.48
C LYS A 58 -3.84 -21.11 2.46
N PHE A 59 -3.30 -19.89 2.52
CA PHE A 59 -2.24 -19.54 3.47
C PHE A 59 -2.72 -19.63 4.91
N ILE A 60 -3.89 -19.08 5.23
CA ILE A 60 -4.46 -19.18 6.58
C ILE A 60 -4.65 -20.66 6.97
N LYS A 61 -5.25 -21.48 6.10
CA LYS A 61 -5.44 -22.92 6.37
C LYS A 61 -4.11 -23.64 6.63
N LYS A 62 -3.13 -23.43 5.75
CA LYS A 62 -1.79 -24.03 5.89
C LYS A 62 -1.07 -23.53 7.14
N THR A 63 -1.20 -22.26 7.48
CA THR A 63 -0.66 -21.72 8.73
C THR A 63 -1.27 -22.46 9.92
N CYS A 64 -2.60 -22.59 10.00
CA CYS A 64 -3.24 -23.34 11.09
C CYS A 64 -2.75 -24.81 11.16
N GLU A 65 -2.59 -25.49 10.01
CA GLU A 65 -2.05 -26.85 9.95
C GLU A 65 -0.62 -26.93 10.53
N ILE A 66 0.26 -25.98 10.18
CA ILE A 66 1.63 -25.89 10.70
C ILE A 66 1.64 -25.58 12.20
N LEU A 67 0.78 -24.66 12.66
CA LEU A 67 0.72 -24.31 14.09
C LEU A 67 0.26 -25.51 14.92
N HIS A 68 -0.69 -26.29 14.42
CA HIS A 68 -1.16 -27.50 15.08
C HIS A 68 -0.07 -28.57 15.15
N SER A 69 0.67 -28.82 14.05
CA SER A 69 1.67 -29.88 14.01
C SER A 69 2.98 -29.53 14.74
N ASP A 70 3.48 -28.31 14.55
CA ASP A 70 4.87 -27.95 14.89
C ASP A 70 4.96 -27.00 16.09
N TYR A 71 3.85 -26.33 16.46
CA TYR A 71 3.84 -25.28 17.48
C TYR A 71 2.79 -25.50 18.58
N ALA A 72 2.21 -26.70 18.69
CA ALA A 72 1.23 -27.06 19.72
C ALA A 72 0.08 -26.05 19.84
N ASP A 73 -0.46 -25.63 18.69
CA ASP A 73 -1.54 -24.64 18.55
C ASP A 73 -1.20 -23.22 19.03
N ASP A 74 0.07 -22.92 19.33
CA ASP A 74 0.54 -21.58 19.67
C ASP A 74 1.24 -20.88 18.49
N ILE A 75 1.36 -19.56 18.57
CA ILE A 75 1.98 -18.73 17.53
C ILE A 75 3.47 -18.52 17.86
N PRO A 76 4.40 -18.74 16.91
CA PRO A 76 5.81 -18.49 17.16
C PRO A 76 6.09 -17.01 17.48
N ASP A 77 6.91 -16.81 18.50
CA ASP A 77 7.26 -15.52 19.13
C ASP A 77 8.57 -14.90 18.60
N THR A 78 9.02 -15.33 17.42
CA THR A 78 10.29 -14.88 16.81
C THR A 78 10.08 -14.55 15.33
N VAL A 79 10.81 -13.55 14.84
CA VAL A 79 10.67 -13.05 13.46
C VAL A 79 10.99 -14.14 12.45
N GLU A 80 12.06 -14.90 12.69
CA GLU A 80 12.55 -15.97 11.83
C GLU A 80 11.51 -17.07 11.68
N LYS A 81 10.90 -17.50 12.79
CA LYS A 81 9.84 -18.52 12.80
C LYS A 81 8.53 -17.99 12.20
N LEU A 82 8.17 -16.73 12.45
CA LEU A 82 7.01 -16.12 11.79
C LEU A 82 7.18 -16.08 10.27
N MET A 83 8.39 -15.84 9.77
CA MET A 83 8.69 -15.84 8.34
C MET A 83 8.63 -17.22 7.68
N THR A 84 8.63 -18.32 8.45
CA THR A 84 8.42 -19.66 7.88
C THR A 84 6.94 -19.90 7.55
N LEU A 85 6.03 -19.11 8.12
CA LEU A 85 4.60 -19.23 7.86
C LEU A 85 4.25 -18.74 6.44
N PRO A 86 3.36 -19.44 5.73
CA PRO A 86 3.03 -19.12 4.35
C PRO A 86 2.39 -17.74 4.24
N GLY A 87 2.97 -16.89 3.38
CA GLY A 87 2.49 -15.53 3.15
C GLY A 87 2.99 -14.48 4.15
N VAL A 88 3.80 -14.86 5.13
CA VAL A 88 4.44 -13.93 6.06
C VAL A 88 5.85 -13.58 5.56
N GLY A 89 6.02 -12.35 5.10
CA GLY A 89 7.34 -11.79 4.77
C GLY A 89 7.92 -10.93 5.90
N PRO A 90 9.14 -10.38 5.73
CA PRO A 90 9.84 -9.59 6.75
C PRO A 90 8.98 -8.46 7.33
N LYS A 91 8.31 -7.69 6.46
CA LYS A 91 7.38 -6.62 6.89
C LYS A 91 6.30 -7.14 7.84
N MET A 92 5.67 -8.26 7.47
CA MET A 92 4.54 -8.80 8.25
C MET A 92 5.02 -9.40 9.57
N ALA A 93 6.19 -10.06 9.58
CA ALA A 93 6.77 -10.62 10.80
C ALA A 93 7.09 -9.54 11.84
N HIS A 94 7.75 -8.44 11.45
CA HIS A 94 8.03 -7.32 12.36
C HIS A 94 6.76 -6.65 12.89
N LEU A 95 5.73 -6.50 12.03
CA LEU A 95 4.44 -5.97 12.46
C LEU A 95 3.73 -6.90 13.46
N ALA A 96 3.76 -8.22 13.22
CA ALA A 96 3.17 -9.20 14.13
C ALA A 96 3.84 -9.16 15.51
N MET A 97 5.18 -9.13 15.55
CA MET A 97 5.96 -9.01 16.79
C MET A 97 5.52 -7.81 17.65
N ARG A 98 5.37 -6.64 17.01
CA ARG A 98 4.92 -5.43 17.70
C ARG A 98 3.46 -5.50 18.13
N CYS A 99 2.58 -6.06 17.31
CA CYS A 99 1.15 -6.08 17.59
C CYS A 99 0.80 -7.05 18.72
N ALA A 100 1.30 -8.29 18.64
CA ALA A 100 0.95 -9.37 19.56
C ALA A 100 1.81 -9.37 20.83
N TRP A 101 3.14 -9.27 20.71
CA TRP A 101 4.05 -9.37 21.86
C TRP A 101 4.57 -8.04 22.39
N LYS A 102 4.21 -6.91 21.75
CA LYS A 102 4.73 -5.57 22.08
C LYS A 102 6.26 -5.46 21.97
N ILE A 103 6.89 -6.35 21.21
CA ILE A 103 8.33 -6.38 20.98
C ILE A 103 8.66 -5.60 19.71
N ILE A 104 9.63 -4.69 19.79
CA ILE A 104 10.15 -3.96 18.63
C ILE A 104 11.32 -4.76 18.06
N SER A 105 11.04 -5.65 17.11
CA SER A 105 12.07 -6.48 16.47
C SER A 105 12.73 -5.84 15.24
N GLY A 106 12.17 -4.74 14.73
CA GLY A 106 12.66 -4.05 13.54
C GLY A 106 11.62 -3.15 12.90
N ILE A 107 11.94 -2.59 11.73
CA ILE A 107 11.05 -1.71 10.97
C ILE A 107 10.39 -2.47 9.82
N GLY A 108 9.07 -2.51 9.80
CA GLY A 108 8.31 -3.02 8.64
C GLY A 108 8.29 -2.02 7.49
N VAL A 109 9.26 -2.07 6.58
CA VAL A 109 9.29 -1.20 5.38
C VAL A 109 8.33 -1.70 4.30
N ASP A 110 7.53 -0.80 3.75
CA ASP A 110 6.65 -1.08 2.62
C ASP A 110 7.03 -0.30 1.36
N THR A 111 6.24 -0.45 0.29
CA THR A 111 6.54 0.19 -1.00
C THR A 111 6.51 1.72 -0.93
N HIS A 112 5.71 2.30 -0.04
CA HIS A 112 5.63 3.74 0.13
C HIS A 112 6.78 4.27 0.96
N VAL A 113 7.09 3.62 2.09
CA VAL A 113 8.27 3.94 2.90
C VAL A 113 9.53 3.82 2.05
N HIS A 114 9.72 2.71 1.34
CA HIS A 114 10.83 2.52 0.41
C HIS A 114 10.96 3.67 -0.60
N ARG A 115 9.87 4.04 -1.27
CA ARG A 115 9.88 5.11 -2.27
C ARG A 115 10.17 6.48 -1.66
N ILE A 116 9.57 6.80 -0.52
CA ILE A 116 9.74 8.09 0.17
C ILE A 116 11.17 8.21 0.71
N SER A 117 11.68 7.19 1.38
CA SER A 117 13.05 7.18 1.93
C SER A 117 14.10 7.37 0.84
N ASN A 118 13.92 6.75 -0.33
CA ASN A 118 14.82 6.98 -1.48
C ASN A 118 14.67 8.39 -2.07
N ARG A 119 13.45 8.91 -2.18
CA ARG A 119 13.19 10.25 -2.72
C ARG A 119 13.75 11.36 -1.83
N LEU A 120 13.65 11.20 -0.51
CA LEU A 120 14.13 12.15 0.48
C LEU A 120 15.62 11.95 0.82
N LYS A 121 16.29 10.97 0.21
CA LYS A 121 17.70 10.62 0.50
C LYS A 121 17.95 10.32 1.98
N TRP A 122 16.98 9.69 2.66
CA TRP A 122 17.13 9.23 4.03
C TRP A 122 17.98 7.95 4.13
N VAL A 123 18.19 7.27 3.00
CA VAL A 123 19.14 6.17 2.90
C VAL A 123 20.50 6.69 2.39
N PRO A 124 21.64 6.25 2.95
CA PRO A 124 22.97 6.73 2.55
C PRO A 124 23.28 6.51 1.06
N LYS A 125 22.75 5.41 0.51
CA LYS A 125 22.83 5.04 -0.90
C LYS A 125 21.44 4.70 -1.41
N PRO A 126 21.10 5.03 -2.68
CA PRO A 126 19.85 4.59 -3.28
C PRO A 126 19.71 3.06 -3.18
N THR A 127 18.62 2.63 -2.57
CA THR A 127 18.32 1.21 -2.31
C THR A 127 17.41 0.68 -3.41
N LYS A 128 17.61 -0.57 -3.83
CA LYS A 128 16.80 -1.20 -4.89
C LYS A 128 15.70 -2.08 -4.32
N THR A 129 15.88 -2.58 -3.10
CA THR A 129 14.90 -3.45 -2.43
C THR A 129 14.39 -2.82 -1.13
N PRO A 130 13.14 -3.11 -0.72
CA PRO A 130 12.62 -2.67 0.58
C PRO A 130 13.47 -3.14 1.76
N GLU A 131 14.07 -4.32 1.65
CA GLU A 131 14.92 -4.90 2.69
C GLU A 131 16.21 -4.11 2.89
N GLN A 132 16.85 -3.65 1.80
CA GLN A 132 18.00 -2.75 1.90
C GLN A 132 17.62 -1.42 2.57
N THR A 133 16.44 -0.89 2.27
CA THR A 133 15.93 0.31 2.95
C THR A 133 15.72 0.06 4.43
N ARG A 134 15.15 -1.09 4.81
CA ARG A 134 14.95 -1.45 6.21
C ARG A 134 16.26 -1.40 6.99
N LEU A 135 17.28 -2.11 6.52
CA LEU A 135 18.60 -2.14 7.15
C LEU A 135 19.23 -0.75 7.28
N ALA A 136 19.10 0.08 6.23
CA ALA A 136 19.61 1.44 6.24
C ALA A 136 18.87 2.35 7.24
N LEU A 137 17.55 2.20 7.36
CA LEU A 137 16.74 2.97 8.32
C LEU A 137 16.92 2.47 9.76
N GLU A 138 17.08 1.16 9.96
CA GLU A 138 17.35 0.60 11.29
C GLU A 138 18.71 1.04 11.84
N ALA A 139 19.70 1.25 10.97
CA ALA A 139 20.99 1.79 11.38
C ALA A 139 20.91 3.22 11.96
N TRP A 140 19.84 3.96 11.65
CA TRP A 140 19.60 5.29 12.22
C TRP A 140 18.95 5.25 13.59
N LEU A 141 18.26 4.14 13.93
CA LEU A 141 17.52 4.06 15.18
C LEU A 141 18.46 3.71 16.34
N PRO A 142 18.37 4.43 17.47
CA PRO A 142 19.10 4.04 18.65
C PRO A 142 18.54 2.73 19.21
N ARG A 143 19.44 1.86 19.67
CA ARG A 143 19.10 0.62 20.36
C ARG A 143 19.18 0.91 21.86
N HIS A 144 18.01 1.04 22.49
CA HIS A 144 17.87 1.22 23.94
C HIS A 144 17.20 -0.01 24.52
#